data_AF-A0A924IDA8-F1
#
_entry.id   AF-A0A924IDA8-F1
#
_cell.length_a   1.000
_cell.length_b   1.000
_cell.length_c   1.000
_cell.angle_alpha   90.00
_cell.angle_beta   90.00
_cell.angle_gamma   90.00
#
_symmetry.space_group_name_H-M   'P 1'
#
loop_
_entity.id
_entity.type
_entity.pdbx_description
1 polymer ?
#
loop_
_entity_poly.entity_id
_entity_poly.type
_entity_poly.pdbx_seq_one_letter_code
_entity_poly.pdbx_strand_id
1 'polypeptide(L)'
;MHPKYTTPYLAIISFSVIAFIMAVSGGFRQLIVLATITLLISYAGVALALIKFRLKDSKTYPAKFLLPGGLLIPRLTLIILGWFLFQSKLNELIAVGIFLAVLSVIYAVKLFFNKRIQTD
;
A
#
# COMPACT_ATOMS: atom_id res chain seq x y z
N MET A 1 0.36 -20.91 10.69
CA MET A 1 1.65 -20.80 11.41
C MET A 1 2.22 -22.20 11.53
N HIS A 2 3.50 -22.44 11.23
CA HIS A 2 4.12 -23.75 11.47
C HIS A 2 4.17 -23.99 12.99
N PRO A 3 3.67 -25.13 13.52
CA PRO A 3 3.52 -25.32 14.96
C PRO A 3 4.83 -25.24 15.76
N LYS A 4 5.96 -25.53 15.10
CA LYS A 4 7.29 -25.57 15.73
C LYS A 4 8.12 -24.28 15.59
N TYR A 5 7.95 -23.53 14.51
CA TYR A 5 8.77 -22.35 14.18
C TYR A 5 7.96 -21.06 14.10
N THR A 6 6.64 -21.14 14.31
CA THR A 6 5.70 -20.03 14.20
C THR A 6 5.82 -19.28 12.86
N THR A 7 6.40 -19.91 11.84
CA THR A 7 6.61 -19.29 10.54
C THR A 7 5.28 -19.27 9.77
N PRO A 8 4.91 -18.15 9.15
CA PRO A 8 3.73 -18.05 8.30
C PRO A 8 4.02 -18.70 6.93
N TYR A 9 4.21 -20.02 6.90
CA TYR A 9 4.61 -20.78 5.71
C TYR A 9 3.67 -20.55 4.51
N LEU A 10 2.36 -20.46 4.77
CA LEU A 10 1.35 -20.18 3.74
C LEU A 10 1.58 -18.81 3.07
N ALA A 11 1.95 -17.77 3.83
CA ALA A 11 2.19 -16.44 3.30
C ALA A 11 3.46 -16.38 2.45
N ILE A 12 4.51 -17.09 2.88
CA ILE A 12 5.77 -17.18 2.14
C ILE A 12 5.53 -17.85 0.80
N ILE A 13 4.89 -19.04 0.80
CA ILE A 13 4.61 -19.79 -0.42
C ILE A 13 3.74 -18.96 -1.38
N SER A 14 2.65 -18.35 -0.88
CA SER A 14 1.78 -17.53 -1.73
C SER A 14 2.52 -16.34 -2.35
N PHE A 15 3.36 -15.65 -1.57
CA PHE A 15 4.13 -14.51 -2.06
C PHE A 15 5.17 -14.95 -3.10
N SER A 16 5.93 -16.02 -2.83
CA SER A 16 6.94 -16.54 -3.74
C SER A 16 6.35 -17.01 -5.06
N VAL A 17 5.19 -17.67 -5.05
CA VAL A 17 4.52 -18.10 -6.30
C VAL A 17 4.08 -16.89 -7.14
N ILE A 18 3.46 -15.88 -6.52
CA ILE A 18 3.04 -14.66 -7.24
C ILE A 18 4.28 -13.91 -7.79
N ALA A 19 5.32 -13.76 -6.97
CA ALA A 19 6.56 -13.11 -7.37
C ALA A 19 7.25 -13.85 -8.53
N PHE A 20 7.27 -15.19 -8.50
CA PHE A 20 7.83 -16.02 -9.55
C PHE A 20 7.07 -15.86 -10.87
N ILE A 21 5.72 -15.92 -10.83
CA ILE A 21 4.89 -15.71 -12.02
C ILE A 21 5.17 -14.32 -12.62
N MET A 22 5.15 -13.27 -11.79
CA MET A 22 5.44 -11.90 -12.22
C MET A 22 6.85 -11.75 -12.82
N ALA A 23 7.85 -12.41 -12.23
CA ALA A 23 9.23 -12.35 -12.69
C ALA A 23 9.44 -13.06 -14.05
N VAL A 24 8.73 -14.16 -14.30
CA VAL A 24 8.83 -14.90 -15.57
C VAL A 24 7.97 -14.24 -16.66
N SER A 25 6.79 -13.70 -16.31
CA SER A 25 5.88 -13.11 -17.30
C SER A 25 6.21 -11.66 -17.67
N GLY A 26 6.83 -10.91 -16.75
CA GLY A 26 7.01 -9.46 -16.89
C GLY A 26 8.42 -9.06 -17.33
N GLY A 27 8.52 -8.05 -18.19
CA GLY A 27 9.81 -7.43 -18.49
C GLY A 27 10.33 -6.64 -17.28
N PHE A 28 11.63 -6.69 -17.02
CA PHE A 28 12.28 -5.96 -15.90
C PHE A 28 11.85 -4.49 -15.81
N ARG A 29 11.77 -3.80 -16.96
CA ARG A 29 11.31 -2.41 -17.06
C ARG A 29 9.88 -2.24 -16.53
N GLN A 30 8.97 -3.15 -16.86
CA GLN A 30 7.57 -3.08 -16.39
C GLN A 30 7.47 -3.36 -14.89
N LEU A 31 8.25 -4.32 -14.37
CA LEU A 31 8.28 -4.62 -12.94
C LEU A 31 8.77 -3.43 -12.11
N ILE A 32 9.86 -2.77 -12.52
CA ILE A 32 10.37 -1.59 -11.81
C ILE A 32 9.35 -0.45 -11.81
N VAL A 33 8.73 -0.20 -12.96
CA VAL A 33 7.70 0.84 -13.10
C VAL A 33 6.54 0.55 -12.14
N LEU A 34 6.03 -0.69 -12.15
CA LEU A 34 4.93 -1.11 -11.27
C LEU A 34 5.29 -0.94 -9.79
N ALA A 35 6.49 -1.36 -9.39
CA ALA A 35 6.98 -1.22 -8.02
C ALA A 35 7.11 0.25 -7.62
N THR A 36 7.61 1.10 -8.51
CA THR A 36 7.84 2.53 -8.25
C THR A 36 6.53 3.29 -8.07
N ILE A 37 5.53 3.07 -8.94
CA ILE A 37 4.21 3.71 -8.80
C ILE A 37 3.49 3.23 -7.54
N THR A 38 3.59 1.93 -7.23
CA THR A 38 3.04 1.38 -5.98
C THR A 38 3.65 2.04 -4.74
N LEU A 39 4.97 2.25 -4.75
CA LEU A 39 5.67 2.98 -3.69
C LEU A 39 5.22 4.45 -3.60
N LEU A 40 5.11 5.15 -4.72
CA LEU A 40 4.63 6.54 -4.79
C LEU A 40 3.25 6.68 -4.11
N ILE A 41 2.30 5.82 -4.48
CA ILE A 41 0.95 5.82 -3.91
C ILE A 41 0.98 5.48 -2.42
N SER A 42 1.77 4.46 -2.03
CA SER A 42 1.89 4.04 -0.63
C SER A 42 2.45 5.15 0.25
N TYR A 43 3.50 5.84 -0.21
CA TYR A 43 4.08 6.97 0.52
C TYR A 43 3.17 8.19 0.57
N ALA A 44 2.37 8.44 -0.47
CA ALA A 44 1.35 9.47 -0.42
C ALA A 44 0.30 9.14 0.66
N GLY A 45 -0.13 7.87 0.76
CA GLY A 45 -1.02 7.39 1.81
C GLY A 45 -0.44 7.58 3.22
N VAL A 46 0.84 7.25 3.40
CA VAL A 46 1.55 7.46 4.69
C VAL A 46 1.66 8.95 5.03
N ALA A 47 1.99 9.81 4.06
CA ALA A 47 2.07 11.26 4.27
C ALA A 47 0.70 11.86 4.64
N LEU A 48 -0.38 11.42 4.00
CA LEU A 48 -1.75 11.80 4.36
C LEU A 48 -2.14 11.29 5.75
N ALA A 49 -1.79 10.04 6.09
CA ALA A 49 -2.02 9.49 7.41
C ALA A 49 -1.28 10.28 8.50
N LEU A 50 -0.04 10.69 8.22
CA LEU A 50 0.74 11.57 9.10
C LEU A 50 0.05 12.91 9.33
N ILE A 51 -0.45 13.57 8.28
CA ILE A 51 -1.19 14.84 8.42
C ILE A 51 -2.45 14.61 9.26
N LYS A 52 -3.23 13.57 8.96
CA LYS A 52 -4.46 13.24 9.69
C LYS A 52 -4.19 12.95 11.16
N PHE A 53 -3.14 12.20 11.47
CA PHE A 53 -2.75 11.89 12.85
C PHE A 53 -2.26 13.13 13.60
N ARG A 54 -1.64 14.09 12.90
CA ARG A 54 -1.14 15.33 13.50
C ARG A 54 -2.23 16.39 13.70
N LEU A 55 -3.30 16.36 12.90
CA LEU A 55 -4.49 17.20 13.08
C LEU A 55 -5.43 16.62 14.14
N LYS A 56 -5.45 15.30 14.29
CA LYS A 56 -6.29 14.61 15.28
C LYS A 56 -5.48 14.46 16.56
N ASP A 57 -5.57 15.43 17.46
CA ASP A 57 -4.94 15.36 18.79
C ASP A 57 -5.40 14.10 19.55
N SER A 58 -4.61 13.03 19.47
CA SER A 58 -4.89 11.79 20.19
C SER A 58 -4.39 11.91 21.62
N LYS A 59 -5.21 12.47 22.51
CA LYS A 59 -4.97 12.46 23.97
C LYS A 59 -4.69 11.06 24.53
N THR A 60 -5.17 10.02 23.84
CA THR A 60 -5.05 8.60 24.22
C THR A 60 -3.67 7.99 23.95
N TYR A 61 -2.93 8.51 22.95
CA TYR A 61 -1.60 8.00 22.58
C TYR A 61 -0.68 9.18 22.26
N PRO A 62 0.04 9.73 23.25
CA PRO A 62 0.99 10.81 22.99
C PRO A 62 2.10 10.31 22.06
N ALA A 63 2.39 11.07 21.02
CA ALA A 63 3.45 10.73 20.07
C ALA A 63 4.81 10.71 20.79
N LYS A 64 5.46 9.54 20.86
CA LYS A 64 6.81 9.40 21.44
C LYS A 64 7.89 10.09 20.59
N PHE A 65 7.65 10.25 19.30
CA PHE A 65 8.55 10.92 18.37
C PHE A 65 7.79 11.99 17.59
N LEU A 66 8.28 13.22 17.68
CA LEU A 66 7.77 14.36 16.93
C LEU A 66 8.76 14.64 15.80
N LEU A 67 8.29 14.58 14.55
CA LEU A 67 9.15 14.94 13.42
C LEU A 67 9.60 16.41 13.56
N PRO A 68 10.91 16.69 13.58
CA PRO A 68 11.42 18.05 13.52
C PRO A 68 11.01 18.66 12.17
N GLY A 69 10.30 19.79 12.16
CA GLY A 69 9.72 20.40 10.94
C GLY A 69 8.21 20.20 10.76
N GLY A 70 7.57 19.40 11.61
CA GLY A 70 6.12 19.34 11.76
C GLY A 70 5.32 19.11 10.48
N LEU A 71 4.30 19.95 10.20
CA LEU A 71 3.44 19.82 9.01
C LEU A 71 4.11 20.25 7.70
N LEU A 72 5.32 20.82 7.75
CA LEU A 72 6.03 21.23 6.53
C LEU A 72 6.52 20.02 5.74
N ILE A 73 7.11 19.04 6.45
CA ILE A 73 7.67 17.85 5.80
C ILE A 73 6.61 17.06 5.04
N PRO A 74 5.46 16.65 5.64
CA PRO A 74 4.45 15.88 4.90
C PRO A 74 3.85 16.64 3.72
N ARG A 75 3.73 17.97 3.79
CA ARG A 75 3.25 18.80 2.68
C ARG A 75 4.24 18.80 1.52
N LEU A 76 5.53 19.01 1.80
CA LEU A 76 6.57 18.94 0.78
C LEU A 76 6.65 17.54 0.16
N THR A 77 6.54 16.48 0.98
CA THR A 77 6.46 15.11 0.48
C THR A 77 5.30 14.94 -0.48
N LEU A 78 4.09 15.41 -0.16
CA LEU A 78 2.94 15.30 -1.06
C LEU A 78 3.12 16.08 -2.37
N ILE A 79 3.74 17.28 -2.31
CA ILE A 79 4.03 18.07 -3.51
C ILE A 79 4.99 17.31 -4.43
N ILE A 80 6.07 16.75 -3.88
CA ILE A 80 7.07 16.00 -4.65
C ILE A 80 6.45 14.71 -5.21
N LEU A 81 5.75 13.92 -4.40
CA LEU A 81 5.11 12.69 -4.87
C LEU A 81 4.04 12.97 -5.93
N GLY A 82 3.27 14.05 -5.77
CA GLY A 82 2.30 14.50 -6.76
C GLY A 82 2.95 14.89 -8.09
N TRP A 83 4.09 15.60 -8.03
CA TRP A 83 4.87 15.94 -9.21
C TRP A 83 5.38 14.69 -9.95
N PHE A 84 5.94 13.72 -9.23
CA PHE A 84 6.41 12.45 -9.81
C PHE A 84 5.26 11.64 -10.44
N LEU A 85 4.10 11.61 -9.80
CA LEU A 85 2.91 10.96 -10.35
C LEU A 85 2.42 11.66 -11.62
N PHE A 86 2.44 12.99 -11.68
CA PHE A 86 2.03 13.74 -12.87
C PHE A 86 2.96 13.50 -14.08
N GLN A 87 4.25 13.26 -13.83
CA GLN A 87 5.22 12.96 -14.88
C GLN A 87 5.15 11.51 -15.39
N SER A 88 4.42 10.62 -14.71
CA SER A 88 4.34 9.19 -15.01
C SER A 88 3.44 8.90 -16.22
N LYS A 89 3.67 7.80 -16.95
CA LYS A 89 2.90 7.48 -18.16
C LYS A 89 1.51 6.96 -17.81
N LEU A 90 0.48 7.37 -18.58
CA LEU A 90 -0.91 6.94 -18.41
C LEU A 90 -1.07 5.41 -18.41
N ASN A 91 -0.35 4.70 -19.31
CA ASN A 91 -0.43 3.24 -19.39
C ASN A 91 0.00 2.55 -18.09
N GLU A 92 0.98 3.12 -17.40
CA GLU A 92 1.53 2.58 -16.16
C GLU A 92 0.54 2.84 -15.00
N LEU A 93 -0.09 4.02 -15.02
CA LEU A 93 -1.16 4.40 -14.08
C LEU A 93 -2.39 3.49 -14.22
N ILE A 94 -2.80 3.18 -15.46
CA ILE A 94 -3.92 2.27 -15.74
C ILE A 94 -3.62 0.86 -15.25
N ALA A 95 -2.41 0.34 -15.48
CA ALA A 95 -2.01 -0.98 -15.00
C ALA A 95 -2.12 -1.11 -13.48
N VAL A 96 -1.60 -0.11 -12.75
CA VAL A 96 -1.73 -0.04 -11.28
C VAL A 96 -3.18 0.14 -10.85
N GLY A 97 -3.95 0.98 -11.57
CA GLY A 97 -5.36 1.21 -11.30
C GLY A 97 -6.20 -0.07 -11.41
N ILE A 98 -5.96 -0.87 -12.45
CA ILE A 98 -6.61 -2.18 -12.63
C ILE A 98 -6.21 -3.12 -11.48
N PHE A 99 -4.92 -3.17 -11.14
CA PHE A 99 -4.44 -4.01 -10.04
C PHE A 99 -5.09 -3.65 -8.70
N LEU A 100 -5.19 -2.36 -8.39
CA LEU A 100 -5.89 -1.85 -7.21
C LEU A 100 -7.38 -2.13 -7.25
N ALA A 101 -8.02 -2.02 -8.41
CA ALA A 101 -9.45 -2.34 -8.57
C ALA A 101 -9.72 -3.82 -8.25
N VAL A 102 -8.90 -4.74 -8.78
CA VAL A 102 -9.01 -6.18 -8.48
C VAL A 102 -8.84 -6.44 -6.98
N LEU A 103 -7.83 -5.85 -6.35
CA LEU A 103 -7.61 -5.95 -4.90
C LEU A 103 -8.81 -5.42 -4.09
N SER A 104 -9.36 -4.27 -4.48
CA SER A 104 -10.55 -3.68 -3.86
C SER A 104 -11.77 -4.60 -3.99
N VAL A 105 -11.97 -5.22 -5.15
CA VAL A 105 -13.06 -6.19 -5.36
C VAL A 105 -12.88 -7.40 -4.45
N ILE A 106 -11.69 -7.98 -4.39
CA ILE A 106 -11.37 -9.11 -3.49
C ILE A 106 -11.67 -8.73 -2.04
N TYR A 107 -11.25 -7.53 -1.61
CA TYR A 107 -11.53 -7.03 -0.27
C TYR A 107 -13.03 -6.83 -0.01
N ALA A 108 -13.77 -6.26 -0.95
CA ALA A 108 -15.21 -6.05 -0.85
C ALA A 108 -15.97 -7.38 -0.77
N VAL A 109 -15.59 -8.36 -1.58
CA VAL A 109 -16.13 -9.72 -1.54
C VAL A 109 -15.88 -10.35 -0.17
N LYS A 110 -14.63 -10.30 0.33
CA LYS A 110 -14.30 -10.79 1.68
C LYS A 110 -15.16 -10.11 2.74
N LEU A 111 -15.34 -8.80 2.67
CA LEU A 111 -16.15 -8.04 3.62
C LEU A 111 -17.63 -8.47 3.56
N PHE A 112 -18.16 -8.72 2.37
CA PHE A 112 -19.53 -9.20 2.18
C PHE A 112 -19.74 -10.60 2.77
N PHE A 113 -18.80 -11.51 2.55
CA PHE A 113 -18.84 -12.85 3.14
C PHE A 113 -18.65 -12.82 4.67
N ASN A 114 -17.75 -12.00 5.19
CA ASN A 114 -17.51 -11.89 6.63
C ASN A 114 -18.71 -11.26 7.36
N LYS A 115 -19.42 -10.32 6.74
CA LYS A 115 -20.67 -9.78 7.28
C LYS A 115 -21.77 -10.83 7.39
N ARG A 116 -21.82 -11.83 6.50
CA ARG A 116 -22.82 -12.92 6.56
C ARG A 116 -22.56 -13.93 7.69
N ILE A 117 -21.29 -14.14 8.07
CA ILE A 117 -20.92 -15.13 9.10
C ILE A 117 -21.19 -14.63 10.53
N GLN A 118 -21.39 -13.32 10.72
CA GLN A 118 -21.65 -12.70 12.03
C GLN A 118 -23.15 -12.58 12.37
N THR A 119 -24.04 -13.01 11.47
CA THR A 119 -25.51 -12.92 11.61
C THR A 119 -26.20 -14.27 11.85
N ASP A 120 -25.44 -15.37 11.92
CA ASP A 120 -25.91 -16.68 12.39
C ASP A 120 -25.35 -16.96 13.80
#